data_AF-A0A2N2VCJ1-F1
#
_entry.id   AF-A0A2N2VCJ1-F1
#
_cell.length_a   1.000
_cell.length_b   1.000
_cell.length_c   1.000
_cell.angle_alpha   90.00
_cell.angle_beta   90.00
_cell.angle_gamma   90.00
#
_symmetry.space_group_name_H-M   'P 1'
#
loop_
_entity.id
_entity.type
_entity.pdbx_description
1 polymer ?
#
loop_
_entity_poly.entity_id
_entity_poly.type
_entity_poly.pdbx_seq_one_letter_code
_entity_poly.pdbx_strand_id
1 'polypeptide(L)' 'MSKFIAVVLAGALSLSASLAFAAEAESRTVEAVYKDKAALVGKEVSVKGKVVKVNNGIMGRNFVHVQDGTG' A
#
# COMPACT_ATOMS: atom_id res chain seq x y z
N MET A 1 32.95 -19.30 -33.17
CA MET A 1 32.39 -18.01 -32.72
C MET A 1 30.95 -18.08 -32.15
N SER A 2 30.30 -19.25 -32.02
CA SER A 2 28.90 -19.35 -31.56
C SER A 2 28.71 -19.52 -30.03
N LYS A 3 29.75 -19.89 -29.28
CA LYS A 3 29.65 -20.16 -27.83
C LYS A 3 29.73 -18.92 -26.91
N PHE A 4 30.14 -17.77 -27.44
CA PHE A 4 30.23 -16.53 -26.65
C PHE A 4 28.91 -15.75 -26.56
N ILE A 5 28.00 -15.94 -27.52
CA ILE A 5 26.69 -15.29 -27.53
C ILE A 5 25.75 -15.90 -26.46
N ALA A 6 25.89 -17.19 -26.17
CA ALA A 6 25.07 -17.87 -25.15
C ALA A 6 25.41 -17.44 -23.71
N VAL A 7 26.65 -17.05 -23.42
CA VAL A 7 27.08 -16.64 -22.07
C VAL A 7 26.58 -15.23 -21.73
N VAL A 8 26.47 -14.33 -22.72
CA VAL A 8 25.93 -12.98 -22.51
C VAL A 8 24.42 -13.02 -22.25
N LEU A 9 23.69 -13.96 -22.86
CA LEU A 9 22.25 -14.12 -22.65
C LEU A 9 21.91 -14.76 -21.29
N ALA A 10 22.79 -15.60 -20.74
CA ALA A 10 22.65 -16.14 -19.39
C ALA A 10 23.01 -15.12 -18.29
N GLY A 11 23.97 -14.22 -18.55
CA GLY A 11 24.35 -13.15 -17.61
C GLY A 11 23.34 -12.00 -17.52
N ALA A 12 22.55 -11.78 -18.57
CA ALA A 12 21.51 -10.75 -18.57
C ALA A 12 20.24 -11.16 -17.80
N LEU A 13 20.04 -12.46 -17.51
CA LEU A 13 18.85 -12.95 -16.81
C LEU A 13 18.96 -12.90 -15.29
N SER A 14 20.15 -12.70 -14.71
CA SER A 14 20.34 -12.62 -13.26
C SER A 14 20.16 -11.22 -12.67
N LEU A 15 19.93 -10.19 -13.49
CA LEU A 15 19.81 -8.80 -13.04
C LEU A 15 18.36 -8.28 -12.94
N SER A 16 17.37 -9.10 -13.31
CA SER A 16 15.94 -8.75 -13.22
C SER A 16 15.31 -9.08 -11.85
N ALA A 17 16.08 -9.60 -10.89
CA ALA A 17 15.56 -10.11 -9.62
C ALA A 17 15.46 -9.10 -8.46
N SER A 18 15.77 -7.80 -8.65
CA SER A 18 15.85 -6.84 -7.52
C SER A 18 15.04 -5.55 -7.65
N LEU A 19 14.15 -5.42 -8.65
CA LEU A 19 13.17 -4.32 -8.69
C LEU A 19 11.88 -4.70 -7.95
N ALA A 20 12.02 -5.17 -6.71
CA ALA A 20 10.90 -5.19 -5.77
C ALA A 20 10.74 -3.77 -5.22
N PHE A 21 10.20 -2.86 -6.04
CA PHE A 21 9.69 -1.61 -5.52
C PHE A 21 8.57 -1.98 -4.56
N ALA A 22 8.76 -1.72 -3.27
CA ALA A 22 7.68 -1.73 -2.31
C ALA A 22 6.63 -0.76 -2.85
N ALA A 23 5.53 -1.29 -3.38
CA ALA A 23 4.43 -0.49 -3.87
C ALA A 23 3.91 0.30 -2.67
N GLU A 24 4.28 1.57 -2.61
CA GLU A 24 3.81 2.46 -1.55
C GLU A 24 2.30 2.54 -1.67
N ALA A 25 1.59 2.15 -0.62
CA ALA A 25 0.15 2.09 -0.63
C ALA A 25 -0.40 3.49 -0.92
N GLU A 26 -0.96 3.66 -2.13
CA GLU A 26 -1.53 4.91 -2.59
C GLU A 26 -2.55 5.41 -1.55
N SER A 27 -2.33 6.63 -1.05
CA SER A 27 -3.19 7.23 -0.04
C SER A 27 -4.56 7.52 -0.63
N ARG A 28 -5.60 6.89 -0.10
CA ARG A 28 -6.99 7.07 -0.55
C ARG A 28 -7.70 8.15 0.28
N THR A 29 -8.77 8.71 -0.28
CA THR A 29 -9.68 9.61 0.45
C THR A 29 -10.65 8.79 1.31
N VAL A 30 -11.17 9.39 2.37
CA VAL A 30 -12.15 8.81 3.28
C VAL A 30 -13.40 8.41 2.50
N GLU A 31 -13.88 9.27 1.59
CA GLU A 31 -15.04 8.98 0.75
C GLU A 31 -14.83 7.73 -0.13
N ALA A 32 -13.65 7.58 -0.75
CA ALA A 32 -13.33 6.43 -1.58
C ALA A 32 -13.29 5.13 -0.76
N VAL A 33 -12.73 5.18 0.45
CA VAL A 33 -12.72 4.02 1.36
C VAL A 33 -14.14 3.63 1.76
N TYR A 34 -15.04 4.59 2.00
CA TYR A 34 -16.44 4.29 2.30
C TYR A 34 -17.21 3.70 1.11
N LYS A 35 -16.93 4.16 -0.11
CA LYS A 35 -17.50 3.62 -1.35
C LYS A 35 -17.03 2.18 -1.58
N ASP A 36 -15.72 1.92 -1.44
CA ASP A 36 -15.10 0.64 -1.76
C ASP A 36 -14.97 -0.32 -0.56
N LYS A 37 -15.58 -0.03 0.59
CA LYS A 37 -15.40 -0.76 1.85
C LYS A 37 -15.48 -2.29 1.72
N ALA A 38 -16.36 -2.80 0.86
CA ALA A 38 -16.53 -4.24 0.64
C ALA A 38 -15.33 -4.87 -0.10
N ALA A 39 -14.75 -4.15 -1.06
CA ALA A 39 -13.59 -4.60 -1.83
C ALA A 39 -12.25 -4.47 -1.06
N LEU A 40 -12.27 -3.72 0.04
CA LEU A 40 -11.11 -3.42 0.89
C LEU A 40 -11.05 -4.29 2.15
N VAL A 41 -11.99 -5.21 2.36
CA VAL A 41 -11.98 -6.13 3.50
C VAL A 41 -10.69 -6.94 3.50
N GLY A 42 -9.99 -6.92 4.64
CA GLY A 42 -8.73 -7.64 4.84
C GLY A 42 -7.51 -7.06 4.13
N LYS A 43 -7.64 -5.88 3.50
CA LYS A 43 -6.53 -5.18 2.84
C LYS A 43 -6.04 -4.03 3.69
N GLU A 44 -4.73 -3.79 3.67
CA GLU A 44 -4.15 -2.59 4.26
C GLU A 44 -4.43 -1.39 3.35
N VAL A 45 -4.89 -0.29 3.95
CA VAL A 45 -5.21 0.95 3.25
C VAL A 45 -4.53 2.12 3.95
N SER A 46 -3.99 3.05 3.16
CA SER A 46 -3.41 4.29 3.67
C SER A 46 -4.40 5.44 3.45
N VAL A 47 -4.65 6.23 4.50
CA VAL A 47 -5.56 7.39 4.46
C VAL A 47 -4.87 8.55 5.18
N LYS A 48 -4.99 9.75 4.62
CA LYS A 48 -4.51 10.99 5.23
C LYS A 48 -5.69 11.88 5.57
N GLY A 49 -5.73 12.39 6.80
CA GLY A 49 -6.77 13.30 7.25
C GLY A 49 -6.46 13.90 8.62
N LYS A 50 -7.30 14.83 9.04
CA LYS A 50 -7.23 15.48 10.34
C LYS A 50 -7.95 14.64 11.39
N VAL A 51 -7.30 14.43 12.53
CA VAL A 51 -7.94 13.82 13.69
C VAL A 51 -8.92 14.82 14.32
N VAL A 52 -10.18 14.42 14.46
CA VAL A 52 -11.25 15.27 15.03
C VAL A 52 -11.67 14.84 16.43
N LYS A 53 -11.51 13.55 16.76
CA LYS A 53 -11.85 13.01 18.07
C LYS A 53 -11.02 11.76 18.37
N VAL A 54 -10.57 11.65 19.61
CA VAL A 54 -9.86 10.48 20.12
C VAL A 54 -10.57 9.98 21.36
N ASN A 55 -10.88 8.69 21.39
CA ASN A 55 -11.40 8.01 22.57
C ASN A 55 -10.39 6.93 22.98
N ASN A 56 -9.78 7.09 24.16
CA ASN A 56 -8.77 6.17 24.65
C ASN A 56 -9.34 5.18 25.66
N GLY A 57 -8.81 3.96 25.70
CA GLY A 57 -9.11 2.97 26.74
C GLY A 57 -10.50 2.33 26.67
N ILE A 58 -11.26 2.50 25.59
CA ILE A 58 -12.55 1.81 25.42
C ILE A 58 -12.27 0.34 25.11
N MET A 59 -12.61 -0.55 26.04
CA MET A 59 -12.34 -2.00 25.96
C MET A 59 -10.86 -2.32 25.69
N GLY A 60 -9.93 -1.56 26.30
CA GLY A 60 -8.50 -1.73 26.09
C GLY A 60 -8.00 -1.30 24.70
N ARG A 61 -8.82 -0.55 23.94
CA ARG A 61 -8.49 -0.03 22.61
C ARG A 61 -8.66 1.48 22.54
N ASN A 62 -7.96 2.07 21.58
CA ASN A 62 -8.06 3.49 21.26
C ASN A 62 -8.75 3.63 19.90
N PHE A 63 -9.71 4.55 19.82
CA PHE A 63 -10.47 4.84 18.63
C PHE A 63 -10.20 6.28 18.20
N VAL A 64 -9.74 6.45 16.96
CA VAL A 64 -9.40 7.74 16.37
C VAL A 64 -10.36 8.02 15.22
N HIS A 65 -11.05 9.16 15.28
CA HIS A 65 -11.90 9.64 14.20
C HIS A 65 -11.08 10.58 13.33
N VAL A 66 -10.95 10.24 12.04
CA VAL A 66 -10.20 10.98 11.03
C VAL A 66 -11.16 11.53 9.98
N GLN A 67 -10.98 12.79 9.59
CA GLN A 67 -11.73 13.46 8.52
C GLN A 67 -10.77 14.11 7.53
N ASP A 68 -11.01 13.94 6.24
CA ASP A 68 -10.21 14.54 5.17
C ASP A 68 -10.97 15.62 4.36
N GLY A 69 -12.25 15.85 4.68
CA GLY A 69 -13.12 16.83 4.01
C GLY A 69 -13.83 16.30 2.76
N THR A 70 -13.64 15.03 2.40
CA THR A 70 -14.27 14.42 1.21
C THR A 70 -15.57 13.69 1.51
N GLY A 71 -15.88 13.38 2.78
CA GLY A 71 -17.11 12.73 3.20
C GLY A 71 -17.20 12.49 4.70
#